data_AF-A0A2T6J243-F1
#
_entry.id   AF-A0A2T6J243-F1
#
_cell.length_a   1.000
_cell.length_b   1.000
_cell.length_c   1.000
_cell.angle_alpha   90.00
_cell.angle_beta   90.00
_cell.angle_gamma   90.00
#
_symmetry.space_group_name_H-M   'P 1'
#
loop_
_entity.id
_entity.type
_entity.pdbx_description
1 polymer ?
#
loop_
_entity_poly.entity_id
_entity_poly.type
_entity_poly.pdbx_seq_one_letter_code
_entity_poly.pdbx_strand_id
1 'polypeptide(L)'
;DPDDVVFVMDSHIGQACFDQAQAFSESVDVGSVIVTKLDGHAKGGGALSAVAATGAPIIFLGSGEHFDDFEAFEANSFVSRLLGLGDVGGLFSTLKEMVSVEKQQELMDRLSKGRFTLEDMGEQFRNVLKMGPISK
;
A
#
# COMPACT_ATOMS: atom_id res chain seq x y z
N ASP A 1 26.02 17.60 15.67
CA ASP A 1 25.63 16.31 15.11
C ASP A 1 24.13 16.18 15.03
N PRO A 2 23.59 15.96 13.82
CA PRO A 2 22.23 15.45 13.66
C PRO A 2 22.19 13.97 14.06
N ASP A 3 21.10 13.55 14.70
CA ASP A 3 20.88 12.14 15.05
C ASP A 3 20.52 11.28 13.82
N ASP A 4 19.85 11.88 12.83
CA ASP A 4 19.52 11.25 11.55
C ASP A 4 19.52 12.29 10.42
N VAL A 5 19.99 11.89 9.24
CA VAL A 5 19.98 12.71 8.03
C VAL A 5 19.10 12.01 7.01
N VAL A 6 18.04 12.70 6.62
CA VAL A 6 17.02 12.14 5.75
C VAL A 6 17.19 12.66 4.33
N PHE A 7 17.39 11.74 3.39
CA PHE A 7 17.39 12.05 1.97
C PHE A 7 15.97 11.98 1.42
N VAL A 8 15.42 13.13 1.02
CA VAL A 8 14.07 13.23 0.46
C VAL A 8 14.16 13.22 -1.06
N MET A 9 13.48 12.28 -1.70
CA MET A 9 13.49 12.11 -3.15
C MET A 9 12.08 12.09 -3.76
N ASP A 10 12.00 12.46 -5.04
CA ASP A 10 10.78 12.36 -5.85
C ASP A 10 10.72 11.01 -6.57
N SER A 11 9.56 10.35 -6.53
CA SER A 11 9.30 9.08 -7.22
C SER A 11 9.56 9.14 -8.74
N HIS A 12 9.50 10.32 -9.36
CA HIS A 12 9.64 10.52 -10.80
C HIS A 12 11.08 10.65 -11.32
N ILE A 13 12.08 10.82 -10.43
CA ILE A 13 13.48 11.05 -10.83
C ILE A 13 14.05 9.90 -11.70
N GLY A 14 13.53 8.68 -11.53
CA GLY A 14 13.89 7.54 -12.38
C GLY A 14 15.36 7.14 -12.25
N GLN A 15 16.07 6.99 -13.38
CA GLN A 15 17.45 6.49 -13.43
C GLN A 15 18.47 7.47 -12.81
N ALA A 16 18.24 8.78 -12.91
CA ALA A 16 19.14 9.80 -12.37
C ALA A 16 19.19 9.82 -10.82
N CYS A 17 18.33 9.03 -10.17
CA CYS A 17 18.27 8.96 -8.72
C CYS A 17 19.55 8.37 -8.13
N PHE A 18 20.16 7.39 -8.81
CA PHE A 18 21.37 6.73 -8.33
C PHE A 18 22.51 7.74 -8.15
N ASP A 19 22.82 8.51 -9.20
CA ASP A 19 23.92 9.48 -9.19
C ASP A 19 23.70 10.59 -8.15
N GLN A 20 22.45 11.05 -7.99
CA GLN A 20 22.10 12.07 -6.99
C GLN A 20 22.24 11.54 -5.57
N ALA A 21 21.70 10.35 -5.31
CA ALA A 21 21.75 9.72 -3.99
C ALA A 21 23.21 9.37 -3.61
N GLN A 22 24.01 8.91 -4.56
CA GLN A 22 25.43 8.67 -4.37
C GLN A 22 26.18 9.97 -4.02
N ALA A 23 26.02 11.02 -4.82
CA ALA A 23 26.70 12.30 -4.56
C ALA A 23 26.31 12.92 -3.21
N PHE A 24 25.06 12.74 -2.79
CA PHE A 24 24.59 13.21 -1.49
C PHE A 24 25.20 12.38 -0.35
N SER A 25 25.23 11.05 -0.49
CA SER A 25 25.84 10.14 0.49
C SER A 25 27.36 10.30 0.62
N GLU A 26 28.05 10.75 -0.43
CA GLU A 26 29.49 11.07 -0.38
C GLU A 26 29.76 12.39 0.38
N SER A 27 28.77 13.28 0.43
CA SER A 27 28.87 14.59 1.07
C SER A 27 28.42 14.57 2.53
N VAL A 28 27.39 13.78 2.84
CA VAL A 28 26.78 13.67 4.17
C VAL A 28 26.39 12.21 4.42
N ASP A 29 26.58 11.74 5.65
CA ASP A 29 26.15 10.39 6.05
C ASP A 29 24.61 10.33 6.11
N VAL A 30 23.99 9.64 5.17
CA VAL A 30 22.53 9.51 5.05
C VAL A 30 22.07 8.33 5.88
N GLY A 31 21.25 8.58 6.91
CA GLY A 31 20.69 7.52 7.74
C GLY A 31 19.38 6.95 7.21
N SER A 32 18.56 7.77 6.54
CA SER A 32 17.21 7.39 6.13
C SER A 32 16.80 8.01 4.78
N VAL A 33 15.86 7.37 4.07
CA VAL A 33 15.28 7.87 2.81
C VAL A 33 13.77 8.04 2.92
N ILE A 34 13.26 9.16 2.38
CA ILE A 34 11.82 9.40 2.19
C ILE A 34 11.54 9.52 0.70
N VAL A 35 10.50 8.82 0.23
CA VAL A 35 10.06 8.87 -1.17
C VAL A 35 8.74 9.63 -1.24
N THR A 36 8.68 10.70 -2.04
CA THR A 36 7.50 11.56 -2.18
C THR A 36 6.81 11.35 -3.53
N LYS A 37 5.57 11.85 -3.65
CA LYS A 37 4.75 11.83 -4.88
C LYS A 37 4.47 10.42 -5.42
N LEU A 38 4.12 9.50 -4.52
CA LEU A 38 3.71 8.13 -4.88
C LEU A 38 2.22 8.01 -5.25
N ASP A 39 1.48 9.11 -5.22
CA ASP A 39 0.11 9.25 -5.77
C ASP A 39 0.04 9.08 -7.29
N GLY A 40 1.15 9.32 -7.99
CA GLY A 40 1.24 9.25 -9.44
C GLY A 40 1.37 7.83 -10.01
N HIS A 41 1.46 7.76 -11.35
CA HIS A 41 1.77 6.51 -12.06
C HIS A 41 3.25 6.09 -11.98
N ALA A 42 4.05 6.78 -11.16
CA ALA A 42 5.45 6.46 -10.99
C ALA A 42 5.59 5.13 -10.24
N LYS A 43 6.21 4.14 -10.88
CA LYS A 43 6.40 2.79 -10.33
C LYS A 43 7.39 2.71 -9.16
N GLY A 44 7.82 3.85 -8.61
CA GLY A 44 8.74 3.91 -7.46
C GLY A 44 10.15 3.37 -7.73
N GLY A 45 10.53 3.10 -8.99
CA GLY A 45 11.83 2.48 -9.32
C GLY A 45 13.06 3.27 -8.85
N GLY A 46 12.94 4.60 -8.75
CA GLY A 46 14.00 5.45 -8.19
C GLY A 46 14.31 5.16 -6.72
N ALA A 47 13.32 4.72 -5.94
CA ALA A 47 13.52 4.40 -4.52
C ALA A 47 14.51 3.25 -4.32
N LEU A 48 14.42 2.22 -5.18
CA LEU A 48 15.38 1.12 -5.18
C LEU A 48 16.79 1.60 -5.55
N SER A 49 16.89 2.53 -6.50
CA SER A 49 18.18 3.13 -6.88
C SER A 49 18.80 3.94 -5.74
N ALA A 50 17.99 4.71 -4.99
CA ALA A 50 18.47 5.45 -3.83
C ALA A 50 19.02 4.51 -2.75
N VAL A 51 18.27 3.47 -2.38
CA VAL A 51 18.72 2.49 -1.38
C VAL A 51 19.99 1.76 -1.86
N ALA A 52 20.09 1.44 -3.15
CA ALA A 52 21.28 0.80 -3.70
C ALA A 52 22.53 1.71 -3.68
N ALA A 53 22.35 3.04 -3.80
CA ALA A 53 23.43 4.01 -3.78
C ALA A 53 23.86 4.40 -2.36
N THR A 54 22.90 4.63 -1.45
CA THR A 54 23.17 5.13 -0.09
C THR A 54 23.33 4.01 0.95
N GLY A 55 22.73 2.84 0.71
CA GLY A 55 22.60 1.78 1.71
C GLY A 55 21.60 2.09 2.84
N ALA A 56 20.99 3.28 2.83
CA ALA A 56 20.06 3.72 3.86
C ALA A 56 18.64 3.14 3.64
N PRO A 57 17.92 2.76 4.71
CA PRO A 57 16.55 2.27 4.61
C PRO A 57 15.56 3.38 4.25
N ILE A 58 14.47 2.98 3.58
CA ILE A 58 13.31 3.86 3.36
C ILE A 58 12.42 3.80 4.60
N ILE A 59 12.08 4.97 5.15
CA ILE A 59 11.28 5.08 6.39
C ILE A 59 9.83 5.49 6.12
N PHE A 60 9.59 6.39 5.14
CA PHE A 60 8.26 6.92 4.85
C PHE A 60 8.03 7.13 3.35
N LEU A 61 6.74 7.09 2.99
CA LEU A 61 6.20 7.29 1.66
C LEU A 61 5.19 8.45 1.70
N GLY A 62 5.37 9.44 0.83
CA GLY A 62 4.39 10.49 0.60
C GLY A 62 3.47 10.11 -0.56
N SER A 63 2.22 9.78 -0.26
CA SER A 63 1.19 9.31 -1.20
C SER A 63 0.21 10.41 -1.63
N GLY A 64 0.51 11.68 -1.38
CA GLY A 64 -0.33 12.82 -1.75
C GLY A 64 0.20 14.17 -1.26
N GLU A 65 -0.65 15.19 -1.31
CA GLU A 65 -0.31 16.58 -0.94
C GLU A 65 -0.77 16.96 0.47
N HIS A 66 -1.67 16.18 1.08
CA HIS A 66 -2.18 16.47 2.41
C HIS A 66 -1.25 15.95 3.51
N PHE A 67 -1.38 16.52 4.72
CA PHE A 67 -0.59 16.09 5.88
C PHE A 67 -0.85 14.63 6.27
N ASP A 68 -2.02 14.10 5.95
CA ASP A 68 -2.42 12.73 6.25
C ASP A 68 -1.89 11.73 5.20
N ASP A 69 -1.36 12.21 4.07
CA ASP A 69 -0.87 11.38 2.96
C ASP A 69 0.61 10.97 3.16
N PHE A 70 0.99 10.70 4.41
CA PHE A 70 2.35 10.33 4.80
C PHE A 70 2.33 9.00 5.56
N GLU A 71 2.73 7.94 4.87
CA GLU A 71 2.61 6.56 5.31
C GLU A 71 3.98 5.98 5.67
N ALA A 72 4.01 5.11 6.69
CA ALA A 72 5.21 4.35 7.01
C ALA A 72 5.55 3.36 5.88
N PHE A 73 6.84 3.18 5.60
CA PHE A 73 7.28 2.26 4.54
C PHE A 73 7.06 0.80 4.94
N GLU A 74 6.30 0.07 4.12
CA GLU A 74 6.18 -1.39 4.22
C GLU A 74 6.66 -2.05 2.92
N ALA A 75 7.72 -2.87 3.01
CA ALA A 75 8.37 -3.46 1.85
C ALA A 75 7.45 -4.36 1.01
N ASN A 76 6.58 -5.16 1.63
CA ASN A 76 5.68 -6.05 0.89
C ASN A 76 4.70 -5.26 0.03
N SER A 77 4.02 -4.26 0.61
CA SER A 77 3.08 -3.40 -0.09
C SER A 77 3.77 -2.64 -1.23
N PHE A 78 4.97 -2.10 -0.98
CA PHE A 78 5.75 -1.39 -1.99
C PHE A 78 6.12 -2.29 -3.19
N VAL A 79 6.61 -3.50 -2.94
CA VAL A 79 6.97 -4.45 -4.01
C VAL A 79 5.73 -4.89 -4.79
N SER A 80 4.60 -5.12 -4.13
CA SER A 80 3.33 -5.45 -4.81
C SER A 80 2.87 -4.33 -5.75
N ARG A 81 2.98 -3.06 -5.32
CA ARG A 81 2.70 -1.88 -6.16
C ARG A 81 3.67 -1.79 -7.34
N LEU A 82 4.97 -2.01 -7.11
CA LEU A 82 6.02 -1.96 -8.14
C LEU A 82 5.86 -3.04 -9.22
N LEU A 83 5.45 -4.25 -8.81
CA LEU A 83 5.14 -5.37 -9.72
C LEU A 83 3.79 -5.20 -10.44
N GLY A 84 3.01 -4.17 -10.12
CA GLY A 84 1.69 -3.94 -10.70
C GLY A 84 0.64 -4.96 -10.24
N LEU A 85 0.92 -5.69 -9.16
CA LEU A 85 0.01 -6.69 -8.60
C LEU A 85 -1.13 -6.03 -7.79
N GLY A 86 -1.12 -4.71 -7.61
CA GLY A 86 -2.04 -4.03 -6.70
C GLY A 86 -1.80 -4.47 -5.24
N ASP A 87 -2.55 -3.91 -4.30
CA ASP A 87 -2.43 -4.29 -2.90
C ASP A 87 -3.13 -5.64 -2.64
N VAL A 88 -2.49 -6.73 -3.10
CA VAL A 88 -2.98 -8.10 -2.88
C VAL A 88 -3.02 -8.42 -1.39
N GLY A 89 -2.16 -7.79 -0.59
CA GLY A 89 -2.10 -7.95 0.85
C GLY A 89 -3.32 -7.35 1.55
N GLY A 90 -3.63 -6.08 1.26
CA GLY A 90 -4.80 -5.37 1.78
C GLY A 90 -6.13 -5.98 1.34
N LEU A 91 -6.22 -6.45 0.10
CA LEU A 91 -7.40 -7.20 -0.36
C LEU A 91 -7.53 -8.55 0.38
N PHE A 92 -6.43 -9.25 0.61
CA PHE A 92 -6.44 -10.55 1.30
C PHE A 92 -6.74 -10.43 2.79
N SER A 93 -6.28 -9.37 3.46
CA SER A 93 -6.64 -9.08 4.86
C SER A 93 -8.13 -8.71 4.99
N THR A 94 -8.63 -7.83 4.11
CA THR A 94 -10.05 -7.47 4.05
C THR A 94 -10.92 -8.69 3.73
N LEU A 95 -10.48 -9.56 2.81
CA LEU A 95 -11.16 -10.82 2.52
C LEU A 95 -11.12 -11.78 3.70
N LYS A 96 -10.02 -11.87 4.46
CA LYS A 96 -9.94 -12.69 5.68
C LYS A 96 -10.87 -12.18 6.79
N GLU A 97 -11.00 -10.87 6.96
CA GLU A 97 -11.89 -10.28 7.96
C GLU A 97 -13.37 -10.43 7.57
N MET A 98 -13.69 -10.38 6.28
CA MET A 98 -15.07 -10.52 5.78
C MET A 98 -15.50 -11.98 5.61
N VAL A 99 -14.59 -12.89 5.29
CA VAL A 99 -14.86 -14.33 5.18
C VAL A 99 -14.70 -14.97 6.56
N SER A 100 -15.62 -14.62 7.46
CA SER A 100 -15.95 -15.50 8.57
C SER A 100 -16.59 -16.77 7.97
N VAL A 101 -15.79 -17.83 7.87
CA VAL A 101 -16.18 -19.15 7.31
C VAL A 101 -17.50 -19.66 7.92
N GLU A 102 -17.78 -19.25 9.16
CA GLU A 102 -18.99 -19.56 9.91
C GLU A 102 -20.27 -19.00 9.28
N LYS A 103 -20.27 -17.74 8.81
CA LYS A 103 -21.48 -17.12 8.21
C LYS A 103 -21.80 -17.70 6.84
N GLN A 104 -20.77 -18.07 6.08
CA GLN A 104 -20.95 -18.61 4.74
C GLN A 104 -21.52 -20.04 4.80
N GLN A 105 -21.13 -20.83 5.80
CA GLN A 105 -21.66 -22.17 6.03
C GLN A 105 -23.16 -22.14 6.38
N GLU A 106 -23.58 -21.20 7.22
CA GLU A 106 -24.97 -21.07 7.66
C GLU A 106 -25.90 -20.58 6.53
N LEU A 107 -25.44 -19.63 5.71
CA LEU A 107 -26.14 -19.19 4.49
C LEU A 107 -26.31 -20.33 3.48
N MET A 108 -25.27 -21.15 3.27
CA MET A 108 -25.32 -22.30 2.36
C MET A 108 -26.27 -23.39 2.86
N ASP A 109 -26.29 -23.66 4.17
CA ASP A 109 -27.23 -24.63 4.77
C ASP A 109 -28.69 -24.15 4.67
N ARG A 110 -28.94 -22.83 4.87
CA ARG A 110 -30.28 -22.23 4.70
C ARG A 110 -30.76 -22.23 3.25
N LEU A 111 -29.87 -21.95 2.29
CA LEU A 111 -30.14 -22.05 0.85
C LEU A 111 -30.43 -23.49 0.43
N SER A 112 -29.65 -24.47 0.92
CA SER A 112 -29.86 -25.89 0.64
C SER A 112 -31.21 -26.40 1.19
N LYS A 113 -31.64 -25.86 2.33
CA LYS A 113 -32.94 -26.16 2.95
C LYS A 113 -34.11 -25.37 2.33
N GLY A 114 -33.88 -24.55 1.30
CA GLY A 114 -34.92 -23.80 0.59
C GLY A 114 -35.62 -22.72 1.42
N ARG A 115 -35.04 -22.32 2.56
CA ARG A 115 -35.59 -21.27 3.43
C ARG A 115 -34.80 -19.98 3.23
N PHE A 116 -35.17 -19.25 2.19
CA PHE A 116 -34.70 -17.89 1.98
C PHE A 116 -35.74 -16.92 2.54
N THR A 117 -35.40 -16.21 3.60
CA THR A 117 -36.32 -15.28 4.27
C THR A 117 -36.04 -13.83 3.87
N LEU A 118 -37.00 -12.93 4.10
CA LEU A 118 -36.81 -11.49 3.85
C LEU A 118 -35.71 -10.89 4.74
N GLU A 119 -35.44 -11.50 5.90
CA GLU A 119 -34.36 -11.09 6.79
C GLU A 119 -32.98 -11.39 6.17
N ASP A 120 -32.83 -12.57 5.54
CA ASP A 120 -31.61 -12.95 4.82
C ASP A 120 -31.35 -11.99 3.63
N MET A 121 -32.42 -11.60 2.91
CA MET A 121 -32.34 -10.64 1.81
C MET A 121 -31.88 -9.25 2.31
N GLY A 122 -32.38 -8.81 3.46
CA GLY A 122 -31.96 -7.56 4.10
C GLY A 122 -30.50 -7.58 4.57
N GLU A 123 -30.00 -8.71 5.07
CA GLU A 123 -28.59 -8.86 5.43
C GLU A 123 -27.66 -8.76 4.20
N GLN A 124 -28.05 -9.39 3.09
CA GLN A 124 -27.30 -9.29 1.83
C GLN A 124 -27.24 -7.84 1.31
N PHE A 125 -28.35 -7.10 1.34
CA PHE A 125 -28.35 -5.69 0.95
C PHE A 125 -27.44 -4.82 1.83
N ARG A 126 -27.42 -5.06 3.14
CA ARG A 126 -26.53 -4.35 4.07
C ARG A 126 -25.06 -4.66 3.80
N ASN A 127 -24.72 -5.90 3.45
CA ASN A 127 -23.35 -6.29 3.13
C ASN A 127 -22.87 -5.65 1.81
N VAL A 128 -23.73 -5.60 0.79
CA VAL A 128 -23.44 -4.90 -0.46
C VAL A 128 -23.24 -3.40 -0.24
N LEU A 129 -24.06 -2.78 0.62
CA LEU A 129 -23.88 -1.36 1.00
C LEU A 129 -22.57 -1.11 1.76
N LYS A 130 -22.13 -2.07 2.60
CA LYS A 130 -20.83 -2.00 3.29
C LYS A 130 -19.63 -2.19 2.36
N MET A 131 -19.80 -2.91 1.25
CA MET A 131 -18.75 -3.10 0.23
C MET A 131 -18.48 -1.83 -0.60
N GLY A 132 -19.27 -0.76 -0.43
CA GLY A 132 -19.14 0.47 -1.22
C GLY A 132 -19.55 0.26 -2.68
N PRO A 133 -19.50 1.31 -3.53
CA PRO A 133 -19.87 1.17 -4.93
C PRO A 133 -18.89 0.23 -5.63
N ILE A 134 -19.37 -0.95 -6.06
CA ILE A 134 -18.68 -1.90 -6.95
C ILE A 134 -18.68 -1.36 -8.40
N SER A 135 -18.38 -0.07 -8.56
CA SER A 135 -18.17 0.58 -9.84
C SER A 135 -16.86 1.37 -9.76
N LYS A 136 -15.78 0.62 -9.96
CA LYS A 136 -14.58 1.01 -10.68
C LYS A 136 -13.87 -0.25 -11.16
#